data_AF-A0A7X9EEF1-F1
#
_entry.id   AF-A0A7X9EEF1-F1
#
_cell.length_a   1.000
_cell.length_b   1.000
_cell.length_c   1.000
_cell.angle_alpha   90.00
_cell.angle_beta   90.00
_cell.angle_gamma   90.00
#
_symmetry.space_group_name_H-M   'P 1'
#
loop_
_entity.id
_entity.type
_entity.pdbx_description
1 polymer ?
#
loop_
_entity_poly.entity_id
_entity_poly.type
_entity_poly.pdbx_seq_one_letter_code
_entity_poly.pdbx_strand_id
1 'polypeptide(L)' 'MNSYERVAAALSYKEADRVPVYPILCGITRKLVGATYKEWATDAKICADAFIKSTEQFD' A
#
# COMPACT_ATOMS: atom_id res chain seq x y z
N MET A 1 13.89 4.88 10.05
CA MET A 1 12.72 4.02 10.38
C MET A 1 12.30 3.29 9.11
N ASN A 2 11.77 2.07 9.20
CA ASN A 2 11.10 1.43 8.06
C ASN A 2 9.67 2.02 7.87
N SER A 3 9.00 1.66 6.77
CA SER A 3 7.67 2.20 6.45
C SER A 3 6.62 1.91 7.53
N TYR A 4 6.67 0.75 8.18
CA TYR A 4 5.78 0.38 9.28
C TYR A 4 6.05 1.22 10.55
N GLU A 5 7.31 1.29 10.99
CA GLU A 5 7.74 2.05 12.16
C GLU A 5 7.35 3.53 12.04
N ARG A 6 7.53 4.11 10.85
CA ARG A 6 7.18 5.50 10.55
C ARG A 6 5.68 5.78 10.69
N VAL A 7 4.84 4.91 10.11
CA VAL A 7 3.38 5.04 10.22
C VAL A 7 2.93 4.87 11.67
N ALA A 8 3.47 3.87 12.38
CA ALA A 8 3.14 3.63 13.78
C ALA A 8 3.52 4.82 14.68
N ALA A 9 4.69 5.44 14.47
CA ALA A 9 5.13 6.63 15.19
C ALA A 9 4.18 7.82 14.93
N ALA A 10 3.88 8.11 13.66
CA ALA A 10 3.02 9.23 13.28
C ALA A 10 1.59 9.08 13.84
N LEU A 11 0.99 7.88 13.76
CA LEU A 11 -0.34 7.60 14.32
C LEU A 11 -0.36 7.65 15.85
N SER A 12 0.79 7.44 16.49
CA SER A 12 0.95 7.51 17.95
C SER A 12 1.32 8.90 18.45
N TYR A 13 1.23 9.94 17.61
CA TYR A 13 1.62 11.32 17.93
C TYR A 13 3.08 11.45 18.39
N LYS A 14 3.98 10.60 17.85
CA LYS A 14 5.42 10.67 18.06
C LYS A 14 6.11 11.25 16.83
N GLU A 15 7.29 11.85 17.03
CA GLU A 15 8.12 12.32 15.92
C GLU A 15 8.60 11.13 15.08
N ALA A 16 8.31 11.19 13.78
CA ALA A 16 8.79 10.23 12.78
C ALA A 16 9.94 10.85 11.97
N ASP A 17 10.77 10.02 11.33
CA ASP A 17 11.90 10.48 10.52
C ASP A 17 11.51 11.36 9.32
N ARG A 18 10.28 11.22 8.81
CA ARG A 18 9.60 12.10 7.85
C ARG A 18 8.10 11.83 7.87
N VAL A 19 7.30 12.69 7.21
CA VAL A 19 5.86 12.47 7.02
C VAL A 19 5.63 11.17 6.22
N PRO A 20 4.89 10.16 6.75
CA PRO A 20 4.55 8.96 5.99
C PRO A 20 3.55 9.27 4.86
N VAL A 21 3.68 8.57 3.74
CA VAL A 21 2.80 8.70 2.57
C VAL A 21 2.20 7.34 2.23
N TYR A 22 0.90 7.30 1.97
CA TYR A 22 0.19 6.10 1.51
C TYR A 22 -0.92 6.50 0.52
N PRO A 23 -1.12 5.76 -0.59
CA PRO A 23 -2.16 6.07 -1.55
C PRO A 23 -3.57 5.81 -1.00
N ILE A 24 -4.42 6.83 -1.02
CA ILE A 24 -5.83 6.72 -0.58
C ILE A 24 -6.65 5.79 -1.51
N LEU A 25 -6.41 5.83 -2.83
CA LEU A 25 -7.13 5.03 -3.82
C LEU A 25 -6.37 3.75 -4.20
N CYS A 26 -6.54 2.71 -3.40
CA CYS A 26 -5.77 1.47 -3.53
C CYS A 26 -6.13 0.62 -4.76
N GLY A 27 -7.37 0.68 -5.25
CA GLY A 27 -7.84 -0.19 -6.34
C GLY A 27 -7.14 0.03 -7.68
N ILE A 28 -6.35 1.10 -7.84
CA ILE A 28 -5.56 1.35 -9.06
C ILE A 28 -4.40 0.35 -9.21
N THR A 29 -3.93 -0.25 -8.11
CA THR A 29 -2.85 -1.25 -8.12
C THR A 29 -3.22 -2.50 -8.90
N ARG A 30 -4.52 -2.79 -9.11
CA ARG A 30 -5.00 -3.86 -10.01
C ARG A 30 -4.36 -3.81 -11.40
N LYS A 31 -4.01 -2.61 -11.90
CA LYS A 31 -3.36 -2.44 -13.21
C LYS A 31 -1.94 -3.03 -13.23
N LEU A 32 -1.26 -3.09 -12.08
CA LEU A 32 0.10 -3.63 -11.96
C LEU A 32 0.13 -5.16 -12.10
N VAL A 33 -1.01 -5.82 -11.85
CA VAL A 33 -1.18 -7.28 -11.93
C VAL A 33 -2.13 -7.70 -13.06
N GLY A 34 -2.56 -6.76 -13.91
CA GLY A 34 -3.46 -7.05 -15.03
C GLY A 34 -4.88 -7.48 -14.64
N ALA A 35 -5.34 -7.16 -13.43
CA ALA A 35 -6.64 -7.59 -12.92
C ALA A 35 -7.75 -6.55 -13.17
N THR A 36 -8.98 -7.04 -13.34
CA THR A 36 -10.19 -6.22 -13.30
C THR A 36 -10.46 -5.73 -11.88
N TYR A 37 -11.32 -4.72 -11.75
CA TYR A 37 -11.68 -4.21 -10.42
C TYR A 37 -12.41 -5.25 -9.57
N LYS A 38 -13.27 -6.08 -10.20
CA LYS A 38 -14.00 -7.15 -9.52
C LYS A 38 -13.04 -8.18 -8.94
N GLU A 39 -12.11 -8.68 -9.75
CA GLU A 39 -11.11 -9.67 -9.31
C GLU A 39 -10.28 -9.13 -8.14
N TRP A 40 -9.74 -7.91 -8.27
CA TRP A 40 -8.98 -7.27 -7.19
C TRP A 40 -9.80 -7.08 -5.90
N ALA A 41 -11.10 -6.79 -6.02
CA ALA A 41 -11.96 -6.53 -4.86
C ALA A 41 -12.46 -7.81 -4.15
N THR A 42 -12.48 -8.96 -4.84
CA THR A 42 -13.06 -10.21 -4.29
C THR A 42 -12.06 -11.36 -4.13
N ASP A 43 -10.86 -11.27 -4.71
CA ASP A 43 -9.80 -12.26 -4.55
C ASP A 43 -8.67 -11.71 -3.67
N ALA A 44 -8.48 -12.34 -2.50
CA ALA A 44 -7.49 -11.90 -1.53
C ALA A 44 -6.04 -12.01 -2.03
N LYS A 45 -5.72 -13.02 -2.86
CA LYS A 45 -4.38 -13.22 -3.40
C LYS A 45 -4.07 -12.16 -4.44
N ILE A 46 -5.00 -11.87 -5.35
CA ILE A 46 -4.85 -10.81 -6.36
C ILE A 46 -4.70 -9.45 -5.69
N CYS A 47 -5.51 -9.17 -4.66
CA CYS A 47 -5.41 -7.93 -3.90
C CYS A 47 -4.03 -7.78 -3.24
N ALA A 48 -3.55 -8.83 -2.56
CA ALA A 48 -2.25 -8.83 -1.90
C ALA A 48 -1.10 -8.65 -2.90
N ASP A 49 -1.11 -9.38 -4.02
CA ASP A 49 -0.08 -9.27 -5.06
C ASP A 49 -0.03 -7.85 -5.65
N ALA A 50 -1.19 -7.22 -5.86
CA ALA A 50 -1.27 -5.86 -6.36
C ALA A 50 -0.65 -4.83 -5.40
N PHE A 51 -0.87 -4.98 -4.09
CA PHE A 51 -0.25 -4.13 -3.07
C PHE A 51 1.25 -4.34 -2.98
N ILE A 52 1.71 -5.60 -2.94
CA ILE A 52 3.14 -5.93 -2.92
C ILE A 52 3.82 -5.30 -4.14
N LYS A 53 3.22 -5.45 -5.32
CA LYS A 53 3.79 -4.89 -6.55
C LYS A 53 3.89 -3.37 -6.52
N SER A 54 2.93 -2.69 -5.88
CA SER A 54 2.98 -1.24 -5.71
C SER A 54 4.12 -0.80 -4.80
N THR A 55 4.39 -1.52 -3.71
CA THR A 55 5.52 -1.25 -2.83
C THR A 55 6.84 -1.44 -3.58
N GLU A 56 7.00 -2.55 -4.32
CA GLU A 56 8.21 -2.83 -5.11
C GLU A 56 8.53 -1.75 -6.16
N GLN A 57 7.52 -1.06 -6.68
CA GLN A 57 7.69 -0.10 -7.76
C GLN A 57 7.81 1.35 -7.28
N PHE A 58 7.25 1.68 -6.10
CA PHE A 58 7.07 3.08 -5.68
C PHE A 58 7.60 3.43 -4.28
N ASP A 59 8.06 2.47 -3.46
CA ASP A 59 8.72 2.70 -2.15
C ASP A 59 10.21 2.36 -2.24
#